data_AF-A0A0B7KFD3-F1
#
_entry.id   AF-A0A0B7KFD3-F1
#
_cell.length_a   1.000
_cell.length_b   1.000
_cell.length_c   1.000
_cell.angle_alpha   90.00
_cell.angle_beta   90.00
_cell.angle_gamma   90.00
#
_symmetry.space_group_name_H-M   'P 1'
#
loop_
_entity.id
_entity.type
_entity.pdbx_description
1 polymer ?
#
loop_
_entity_poly.entity_id
_entity_poly.type
_entity_poly.pdbx_seq_one_letter_code
_entity_poly.pdbx_strand_id
1 'polypeptide(L)'
;MSNRSMYLAKYRNTTTQRAHFAIFIPNAEYDRAGLSQDYRSSPCKGTKIHVVGEPMLAGFQLEIKHNYECDTSQDLNELVHIGHVNPDHVHIPSSSKFREGDNPHGRLESEALKVPPPPNGQNIRAPIDGVTTRRCQEWTMEYLSHLVAKGLVHSSTLSIVQGERDAPNFGIFGQ
;
A
#
# COMPACT_ATOMS: atom_id res chain seq x y z
N MET A 1 12.66 19.14 9.69
CA MET A 1 12.93 17.76 9.26
C MET A 1 12.59 17.66 7.77
N SER A 2 13.34 16.89 6.98
CA SER A 2 12.99 16.66 5.58
C SER A 2 11.72 15.80 5.48
N ASN A 3 10.93 16.02 4.45
CA ASN A 3 9.78 15.15 4.16
C ASN A 3 10.24 13.71 3.90
N ARG A 4 9.39 12.75 4.22
CA ARG A 4 9.60 11.33 3.98
C ARG A 4 9.07 10.98 2.59
N SER A 5 9.83 10.23 1.81
CA SER A 5 9.33 9.68 0.55
C SER A 5 8.23 8.66 0.83
N MET A 6 7.27 8.58 -0.08
CA MET A 6 6.16 7.63 -0.04
C MET A 6 6.09 6.88 -1.36
N TYR A 7 5.91 5.57 -1.27
CA TYR A 7 5.93 4.66 -2.41
C TYR A 7 4.67 3.81 -2.47
N LEU A 8 4.25 3.48 -3.68
CA LEU A 8 3.35 2.37 -3.95
C LEU A 8 4.21 1.12 -4.16
N ALA A 9 4.03 0.13 -3.30
CA ALA A 9 4.62 -1.19 -3.44
C ALA A 9 3.65 -2.11 -4.18
N LYS A 10 4.08 -2.60 -5.35
CA LYS A 10 3.29 -3.46 -6.25
C LYS A 10 3.80 -4.89 -6.14
N TYR A 11 2.93 -5.79 -5.70
CA TYR A 11 3.22 -7.21 -5.55
C TYR A 11 2.47 -8.04 -6.59
N ARG A 12 3.13 -9.01 -7.18
CA ARG A 12 2.55 -9.88 -8.20
C ARG A 12 3.27 -11.21 -8.27
N ASN A 13 2.59 -12.25 -7.78
CA ASN A 13 3.13 -13.61 -7.75
C ASN A 13 2.97 -14.31 -9.11
N THR A 14 1.92 -13.98 -9.87
CA THR A 14 1.72 -14.50 -11.23
C THR A 14 1.28 -13.40 -12.20
N THR A 15 1.62 -13.53 -13.48
CA THR A 15 1.23 -12.56 -14.52
C THR A 15 -0.27 -12.51 -14.75
N THR A 16 -1.02 -13.54 -14.36
CA THR A 16 -2.47 -13.65 -14.58
C THR A 16 -3.30 -13.09 -13.43
N GLN A 17 -2.67 -12.71 -12.32
CA GLN A 17 -3.35 -12.09 -11.18
C GLN A 17 -3.16 -10.58 -11.18
N ARG A 18 -4.17 -9.87 -10.67
CA ARG A 18 -4.05 -8.44 -10.40
C ARG A 18 -2.95 -8.20 -9.36
N ALA A 19 -2.22 -7.10 -9.52
CA ALA A 19 -1.23 -6.70 -8.54
C ALA A 19 -1.89 -6.38 -7.20
N HIS A 20 -1.25 -6.80 -6.12
CA HIS A 20 -1.56 -6.35 -4.78
C HIS A 20 -0.83 -5.03 -4.49
N PHE A 21 -1.54 -4.05 -3.94
CA PHE A 21 -1.00 -2.74 -3.62
C PHE A 21 -0.78 -2.59 -2.12
N ALA A 22 0.34 -1.98 -1.76
CA ALA A 22 0.60 -1.47 -0.43
C ALA A 22 1.18 -0.06 -0.51
N ILE A 23 0.95 0.74 0.52
CA ILE A 23 1.71 1.97 0.73
C ILE A 23 2.95 1.63 1.53
N PHE A 24 4.10 2.04 1.04
CA PHE A 24 5.39 1.86 1.71
C PHE A 24 6.02 3.22 2.00
N ILE A 25 6.47 3.39 3.25
CA ILE A 25 7.18 4.59 3.72
C ILE A 25 8.47 4.09 4.36
N PRO A 26 9.66 4.37 3.78
CA PRO A 26 10.93 3.96 4.40
C PRO A 26 11.09 4.54 5.81
N ASN A 27 11.92 3.93 6.65
CA ASN A 27 12.41 4.57 7.89
C ASN A 27 13.51 5.57 7.57
N ALA A 28 13.74 6.53 8.48
CA ALA A 28 14.60 7.71 8.28
C ALA A 28 15.88 7.41 7.50
N GLU A 29 16.60 6.40 7.98
CA GLU A 29 17.89 5.90 7.53
C GLU A 29 17.90 5.29 6.12
N TYR A 30 16.77 4.76 5.64
CA TYR A 30 16.70 4.04 4.36
C TYR A 30 16.01 4.84 3.24
N ASP A 31 15.68 6.10 3.50
CA ASP A 31 15.02 6.98 2.53
C ASP A 31 16.04 7.73 1.68
N ARG A 32 16.01 7.47 0.39
CA ARG A 32 17.00 7.96 -0.58
C ARG A 32 16.43 7.96 -1.99
N ALA A 33 16.94 8.86 -2.82
CA ALA A 33 16.41 9.10 -4.17
C ALA A 33 16.36 7.86 -5.08
N GLY A 34 17.32 6.94 -4.94
CA GLY A 34 17.41 5.72 -5.76
C GLY A 34 16.54 4.54 -5.30
N LEU A 35 15.83 4.66 -4.17
CA LEU A 35 15.20 3.52 -3.51
C LEU A 35 14.27 2.73 -4.44
N SER A 36 13.50 3.39 -5.31
CA SER A 36 12.62 2.71 -6.28
C SER A 36 13.36 1.81 -7.28
N GLN A 37 14.64 2.10 -7.57
CA GLN A 37 15.42 1.45 -8.62
C GLN A 37 16.30 0.32 -8.09
N ASP A 38 16.85 0.48 -6.88
CA ASP A 38 17.89 -0.40 -6.34
C ASP A 38 17.51 -1.00 -4.97
N TYR A 39 16.22 -0.97 -4.59
CA TYR A 39 15.77 -1.52 -3.31
C TYR A 39 16.19 -2.98 -3.10
N ARG A 40 16.48 -3.75 -4.15
CA ARG A 40 16.96 -5.14 -4.04
C ARG A 40 18.47 -5.26 -3.78
N SER A 41 19.23 -4.21 -4.01
CA SER A 41 20.69 -4.20 -3.94
C SER A 41 21.21 -3.37 -2.77
N SER A 42 20.32 -2.87 -1.92
CA SER A 42 20.67 -2.05 -0.75
C SER A 42 19.59 -2.21 0.33
N PRO A 43 19.94 -2.11 1.62
CA PRO A 43 18.98 -2.26 2.70
C PRO A 43 17.75 -1.36 2.52
N CYS A 44 16.57 -1.96 2.65
CA CYS A 44 15.29 -1.26 2.52
C CYS A 44 14.38 -1.64 3.66
N LYS A 45 14.13 -0.72 4.58
CA LYS A 45 13.25 -0.98 5.72
C LYS A 45 12.32 0.18 5.99
N GLY A 46 11.07 -0.12 6.30
CA GLY A 46 10.05 0.89 6.49
C GLY A 46 8.73 0.38 7.04
N THR A 47 7.72 1.23 6.94
CA THR A 47 6.34 0.92 7.28
C THR A 47 5.57 0.55 6.01
N LYS A 48 4.90 -0.59 6.04
CA LYS A 48 4.01 -1.07 4.98
C LYS A 48 2.57 -1.06 5.49
N ILE A 49 1.67 -0.41 4.76
CA ILE A 49 0.24 -0.30 5.07
C ILE A 49 -0.54 -0.88 3.89
N HIS A 50 -1.35 -1.91 4.13
CA HIS A 50 -2.14 -2.55 3.08
C HIS A 50 -3.34 -3.30 3.64
N VAL A 51 -4.26 -3.69 2.75
CA VAL A 51 -5.32 -4.64 3.09
C VAL A 51 -5.02 -6.00 2.49
N VAL A 52 -5.08 -7.04 3.32
CA VAL A 52 -4.84 -8.43 2.93
C VAL A 52 -6.02 -9.28 3.34
N GLY A 53 -6.23 -10.40 2.65
CA GLY A 53 -7.27 -11.35 3.02
C GLY A 53 -7.82 -12.12 1.84
N GLU A 54 -8.84 -12.91 2.12
CA GLU A 54 -9.49 -13.80 1.16
C GLU A 54 -10.87 -13.25 0.82
N PRO A 55 -11.06 -12.66 -0.38
CA PRO A 55 -12.29 -11.95 -0.75
C PRO A 55 -13.58 -12.77 -0.56
N MET A 56 -13.48 -14.09 -0.72
CA MET A 56 -14.62 -15.02 -0.72
C MET A 56 -15.02 -15.52 0.67
N LEU A 57 -14.06 -15.66 1.60
CA LEU A 57 -14.28 -16.34 2.88
C LEU A 57 -14.24 -15.32 4.03
N ALA A 58 -13.06 -14.78 4.31
CA ALA A 58 -12.82 -13.91 5.45
C ALA A 58 -12.98 -12.41 5.16
N GLY A 59 -13.02 -12.02 3.88
CA GLY A 59 -12.92 -10.62 3.46
C GLY A 59 -11.48 -10.09 3.58
N PHE A 60 -11.33 -8.77 3.50
CA PHE A 60 -10.04 -8.12 3.66
C PHE A 60 -9.91 -7.47 5.04
N GLN A 61 -8.69 -7.39 5.56
CA GLN A 61 -8.35 -6.75 6.82
C GLN A 61 -7.17 -5.81 6.61
N LEU A 62 -7.15 -4.70 7.35
CA LEU A 62 -6.00 -3.81 7.37
C LEU A 62 -4.85 -4.49 8.10
N GLU A 63 -3.67 -4.46 7.49
CA GLU A 63 -2.42 -4.91 8.08
C GLU A 63 -1.39 -3.78 7.98
N ILE A 64 -0.68 -3.56 9.08
CA ILE A 64 0.40 -2.60 9.19
C ILE A 64 1.64 -3.37 9.62
N LYS A 65 2.70 -3.26 8.84
CA LYS A 65 4.01 -3.85 9.17
C LYS A 65 5.03 -2.74 9.39
N HIS A 66 5.60 -2.68 10.59
CA HIS A 66 6.72 -1.81 10.93
C HIS A 66 8.03 -2.56 10.73
N ASN A 67 9.06 -1.83 10.32
CA ASN A 67 10.38 -2.40 9.99
C ASN A 67 10.30 -3.54 8.96
N TYR A 68 9.35 -3.46 8.03
CA TYR A 68 9.23 -4.37 6.91
C TYR A 68 10.41 -4.20 5.96
N GLU A 69 11.07 -5.31 5.65
CA GLU A 69 12.22 -5.37 4.75
C GLU A 69 11.75 -5.58 3.31
N CYS A 70 11.89 -4.54 2.49
CA CYS A 70 11.40 -4.59 1.11
C CYS A 70 12.42 -5.22 0.15
N ASP A 71 13.71 -5.17 0.50
CA ASP A 71 14.82 -5.70 -0.29
C ASP A 71 14.76 -7.23 -0.39
N THR A 72 14.33 -7.91 0.67
CA THR A 72 14.24 -9.37 0.77
C THR A 72 12.90 -9.94 0.28
N SER A 73 11.92 -9.09 -0.02
CA SER A 73 10.60 -9.55 -0.46
C SER A 73 10.65 -10.09 -1.89
N GLN A 74 10.39 -11.39 -2.07
CA GLN A 74 10.39 -12.02 -3.39
C GLN A 74 9.23 -11.56 -4.26
N ASP A 75 8.06 -11.39 -3.65
CA ASP A 75 6.81 -11.03 -4.32
C ASP A 75 6.69 -9.53 -4.67
N LEU A 76 7.61 -8.68 -4.18
CA LEU A 76 7.63 -7.25 -4.49
C LEU A 76 8.21 -7.03 -5.89
N ASN A 77 7.41 -6.67 -6.88
CA ASN A 77 7.92 -6.46 -8.23
C ASN A 77 8.49 -5.06 -8.39
N GLU A 78 7.84 -4.06 -7.80
CA GLU A 78 8.11 -2.65 -8.09
C GLU A 78 7.78 -1.75 -6.89
N LEU A 79 8.62 -0.73 -6.70
CA LEU A 79 8.33 0.43 -5.87
C LEU A 79 8.17 1.65 -6.78
N VAL A 80 6.98 2.23 -6.81
CA VAL A 80 6.72 3.47 -7.55
C VAL A 80 6.75 4.62 -6.56
N HIS A 81 7.58 5.64 -6.80
CA HIS A 81 7.56 6.85 -5.97
C HIS A 81 6.29 7.65 -6.26
N ILE A 82 5.47 7.89 -5.24
CA ILE A 82 4.14 8.51 -5.38
C ILE A 82 4.03 9.88 -4.69
N GLY A 83 5.06 10.31 -3.97
CA GLY A 83 5.12 11.63 -3.37
C GLY A 83 5.85 11.63 -2.03
N HIS A 84 5.55 12.64 -1.23
CA HIS A 84 6.18 12.83 0.07
C HIS A 84 5.14 13.09 1.15
N VAL A 85 5.50 12.82 2.39
CA VAL A 85 4.69 13.07 3.58
C VAL A 85 5.51 13.76 4.67
N ASN A 86 4.86 14.59 5.49
CA ASN A 86 5.50 15.18 6.65
C ASN A 86 5.90 14.06 7.66
N PRO A 87 7.16 14.00 8.11
CA PRO A 87 7.60 13.01 9.10
C PRO A 87 6.78 12.99 10.39
N ASP A 88 6.19 14.12 10.80
CA ASP A 88 5.32 14.20 11.99
C ASP A 88 4.03 13.35 11.88
N HIS A 89 3.72 12.85 10.68
CA HIS A 89 2.56 11.98 10.42
C HIS A 89 2.94 10.50 10.33
N VAL A 90 4.24 10.19 10.33
CA VAL A 90 4.77 8.84 10.20
C VAL A 90 5.25 8.36 11.57
N HIS A 91 4.92 7.14 11.95
CA HIS A 91 5.46 6.56 13.18
C HIS A 91 6.97 6.33 13.04
N ILE A 92 7.75 6.76 14.03
CA ILE A 92 9.17 6.44 14.14
C ILE A 92 9.31 5.25 15.09
N PRO A 93 9.68 4.05 14.61
CA PRO A 93 9.85 2.89 15.46
C PRO A 93 10.98 3.10 16.47
N SER A 94 10.75 2.74 17.74
CA SER A 94 11.78 2.78 18.80
C SER A 94 12.72 1.57 18.78
N SER A 95 12.40 0.55 17.97
CA SER A 95 13.17 -0.67 17.78
C SER A 95 13.32 -0.94 16.29
N SER A 96 14.39 -1.66 15.90
CA SER A 96 14.61 -2.15 14.53
C SER A 96 13.95 -3.49 14.23
N LYS A 97 13.28 -4.10 15.23
CA LYS A 97 12.60 -5.39 15.08
C LYS A 97 11.35 -5.26 14.22
N PHE A 98 11.15 -6.24 13.33
CA PHE A 98 9.90 -6.38 12.57
C PHE A 98 8.70 -6.52 13.52
N ARG A 99 7.60 -5.85 13.17
CA ARG A 99 6.31 -5.97 13.87
C ARG A 99 5.18 -5.91 12.86
N GLU A 100 4.16 -6.71 13.08
CA GLU A 100 2.94 -6.78 12.29
C GLU A 100 1.73 -6.65 13.20
N GLY A 101 0.66 -6.01 12.71
CA GLY A 101 -0.62 -5.89 13.40
C GLY A 101 -1.49 -4.80 12.78
N ASP A 102 -2.60 -4.47 13.44
CA ASP A 102 -3.57 -3.45 13.04
C ASP A 102 -3.52 -2.18 13.90
N ASN A 103 -2.75 -2.22 15.00
CA ASN A 103 -2.62 -1.09 15.91
C ASN A 103 -1.86 0.07 15.24
N PRO A 104 -2.45 1.28 15.18
CA PRO A 104 -1.85 2.44 14.54
C PRO A 104 -0.95 3.17 15.55
N HIS A 105 0.22 3.58 15.09
CA HIS A 105 1.20 4.30 15.91
C HIS A 105 1.52 5.70 15.37
N GLY A 106 1.07 6.01 14.15
CA GLY A 106 1.24 7.30 13.48
C GLY A 106 -0.06 7.78 12.85
N ARG A 107 -0.10 9.06 12.45
CA ARG A 107 -1.31 9.68 11.90
C ARG A 107 -1.78 8.97 10.63
N LEU A 108 -0.86 8.61 9.72
CA LEU A 108 -1.21 7.90 8.49
C LEU A 108 -1.88 6.55 8.79
N GLU A 109 -1.30 5.79 9.71
CA GLU A 109 -1.84 4.50 10.16
C GLU A 109 -3.22 4.67 10.81
N SER A 110 -3.41 5.71 11.63
CA SER A 110 -4.70 6.03 12.23
C SER A 110 -5.76 6.42 11.19
N GLU A 111 -5.37 7.12 10.12
CA GLU A 111 -6.29 7.44 9.03
C GLU A 111 -6.62 6.21 8.17
N ALA A 112 -5.69 5.25 8.03
CA ALA A 112 -5.93 3.99 7.32
C ALA A 112 -7.06 3.17 7.96
N LEU A 113 -7.13 3.13 9.30
CA LEU A 113 -8.24 2.46 10.01
C LEU A 113 -9.61 3.07 9.76
N LYS A 114 -9.68 4.34 9.37
CA LYS A 114 -10.96 5.02 9.09
C LYS A 114 -11.50 4.68 7.70
N VAL A 115 -10.70 4.02 6.87
CA VAL A 115 -11.10 3.58 5.53
C VAL A 115 -11.40 2.08 5.59
N PRO A 116 -12.68 1.68 5.56
CA PRO A 116 -13.05 0.29 5.77
C PRO A 116 -12.50 -0.60 4.64
N PRO A 117 -11.80 -1.70 4.98
CA PRO A 117 -11.42 -2.71 4.01
C PRO A 117 -12.65 -3.25 3.25
N PRO A 118 -12.46 -3.80 2.03
CA PRO A 118 -13.55 -4.45 1.32
C PRO A 118 -14.19 -5.58 2.15
N PRO A 119 -15.53 -5.61 2.30
CA PRO A 119 -16.21 -6.61 3.12
C PRO A 119 -16.16 -8.00 2.47
N ASN A 120 -16.54 -9.05 3.22
CA ASN A 120 -16.67 -10.40 2.67
C ASN A 120 -17.78 -10.48 1.60
N GLY A 121 -17.72 -11.53 0.75
CA GLY A 121 -18.75 -11.77 -0.27
C GLY A 121 -18.63 -10.94 -1.55
N GLN A 122 -17.47 -10.32 -1.80
CA GLN A 122 -17.21 -9.59 -3.05
C GLN A 122 -17.32 -10.52 -4.25
N ASN A 123 -18.02 -10.15 -5.32
CA ASN A 123 -18.09 -11.00 -6.51
C ASN A 123 -16.77 -10.97 -7.29
N ILE A 124 -15.85 -11.89 -7.02
CA ILE A 124 -14.54 -11.95 -7.69
C ILE A 124 -14.61 -12.25 -9.20
N ARG A 125 -15.77 -12.63 -9.73
CA ARG A 125 -16.00 -12.90 -11.15
C ARG A 125 -16.65 -11.71 -11.87
N ALA A 126 -17.13 -10.71 -11.15
CA ALA A 126 -17.63 -9.49 -11.75
C ALA A 126 -16.48 -8.55 -12.11
N PRO A 127 -16.63 -7.72 -13.17
CA PRO A 127 -15.75 -6.58 -13.40
C PRO A 127 -15.65 -5.69 -12.17
N ILE A 128 -14.47 -5.14 -11.91
CA ILE A 128 -14.30 -4.15 -10.86
C ILE A 128 -15.10 -2.89 -11.25
N ASP A 129 -16.16 -2.63 -10.51
CA ASP A 129 -17.02 -1.45 -10.64
C ASP A 129 -16.74 -0.39 -9.55
N GLY A 130 -15.89 -0.72 -8.58
CA GLY A 130 -15.58 0.13 -7.43
C GLY A 130 -16.71 0.25 -6.40
N VAL A 131 -17.84 -0.44 -6.61
CA VAL A 131 -19.05 -0.35 -5.77
C VAL A 131 -19.45 -1.71 -5.20
N THR A 132 -19.60 -2.73 -6.04
CA THR A 132 -19.99 -4.10 -5.64
C THR A 132 -18.82 -5.09 -5.65
N THR A 133 -17.72 -4.73 -6.32
CA THR A 133 -16.48 -5.53 -6.39
C THR A 133 -15.26 -4.66 -6.07
N ARG A 134 -14.96 -4.53 -4.77
CA ARG A 134 -13.81 -3.80 -4.22
C ARG A 134 -12.70 -4.78 -3.84
N ARG A 135 -11.45 -4.47 -4.19
CA ARG A 135 -10.26 -5.23 -3.78
C ARG A 135 -9.19 -4.28 -3.21
N CYS A 136 -7.99 -4.81 -3.00
CA CYS A 136 -6.88 -4.06 -2.41
C CYS A 136 -6.52 -2.78 -3.17
N GLN A 137 -6.56 -2.77 -4.51
CA GLN A 137 -6.27 -1.57 -5.31
C GLN A 137 -7.30 -0.45 -5.06
N GLU A 138 -8.58 -0.79 -4.97
CA GLU A 138 -9.65 0.17 -4.69
C GLU A 138 -9.51 0.76 -3.30
N TRP A 139 -9.24 -0.09 -2.30
CA TRP A 139 -8.98 0.39 -0.94
C TRP A 139 -7.77 1.32 -0.88
N THR A 140 -6.67 1.01 -1.59
CA THR A 140 -5.50 1.89 -1.65
C THR A 140 -5.85 3.26 -2.26
N MET A 141 -6.66 3.29 -3.32
CA MET A 141 -7.12 4.55 -3.92
C MET A 141 -8.00 5.36 -2.97
N GLU A 142 -8.93 4.73 -2.27
CA GLU A 142 -9.79 5.38 -1.28
C GLU A 142 -8.99 5.92 -0.10
N TYR A 143 -8.02 5.14 0.40
CA TYR A 143 -7.12 5.56 1.46
C TYR A 143 -6.30 6.80 1.06
N LEU A 144 -5.68 6.78 -0.12
CA LEU A 144 -4.93 7.93 -0.61
C LEU A 144 -5.84 9.14 -0.87
N SER A 145 -7.07 8.92 -1.34
CA SER A 145 -8.05 10.00 -1.54
C SER A 145 -8.41 10.67 -0.22
N HIS A 146 -8.62 9.85 0.82
CA HIS A 146 -8.84 10.32 2.18
C HIS A 146 -7.64 11.12 2.71
N LEU A 147 -6.41 10.65 2.49
CA LEU A 147 -5.21 11.41 2.89
C LEU A 147 -5.07 12.75 2.17
N VAL A 148 -5.37 12.81 0.87
CA VAL A 148 -5.36 14.05 0.08
C VAL A 148 -6.41 15.02 0.61
N ALA A 149 -7.64 14.55 0.88
CA ALA A 149 -8.71 15.38 1.43
C ALA A 149 -8.36 15.95 2.82
N LYS A 150 -7.52 15.25 3.59
CA LYS A 150 -6.98 15.73 4.88
C LYS A 150 -5.74 16.61 4.75
N GLY A 151 -5.23 16.84 3.54
CA GLY A 151 -4.01 17.60 3.28
C GLY A 151 -2.74 16.90 3.77
N LEU A 152 -2.76 15.58 3.96
CA LEU A 152 -1.63 14.81 4.48
C LEU A 152 -0.63 14.42 3.38
N VAL A 153 -1.12 14.31 2.15
CA VAL A 153 -0.33 14.00 0.96
C VAL A 153 -0.81 14.89 -0.20
N HIS A 154 0.06 15.11 -1.18
CA HIS A 154 -0.25 15.98 -2.31
C HIS A 154 -1.23 15.30 -3.28
N SER A 155 -2.08 16.08 -3.95
CA SER A 155 -3.12 15.55 -4.85
C SER A 155 -2.56 14.77 -6.05
N SER A 156 -1.33 15.09 -6.49
CA SER A 156 -0.65 14.35 -7.58
C SER A 156 -0.43 12.87 -7.28
N THR A 157 -0.39 12.48 -5.99
CA THR A 157 -0.26 11.09 -5.56
C THR A 157 -1.37 10.21 -6.16
N LEU A 158 -2.61 10.73 -6.23
CA LEU A 158 -3.74 9.99 -6.80
C LEU A 158 -3.56 9.74 -8.30
N SER A 159 -3.10 10.74 -9.05
CA SER A 159 -2.89 10.62 -10.49
C SER A 159 -1.82 9.58 -10.83
N ILE A 160 -0.73 9.54 -10.06
CA ILE A 160 0.34 8.55 -10.23
C ILE A 160 -0.21 7.14 -9.96
N VAL A 161 -0.83 6.93 -8.79
CA VAL A 161 -1.31 5.60 -8.38
C VAL A 161 -2.44 5.10 -9.28
N GLN A 162 -3.29 5.99 -9.79
CA GLN A 162 -4.33 5.63 -10.76
C GLN A 162 -3.74 5.11 -12.08
N GLY A 163 -2.57 5.63 -12.50
CA GLY A 163 -1.84 5.14 -13.67
C GLY A 163 -1.24 3.75 -13.49
N GLU A 164 -1.02 3.31 -12.24
CA GLU A 164 -0.44 2.01 -11.91
C GLU A 164 -1.48 0.88 -11.81
N ARG A 165 -2.78 1.21 -11.78
CA ARG A 165 -3.86 0.23 -11.59
C ARG A 165 -3.96 -0.71 -12.77
N ASP A 166 -4.27 -1.97 -12.48
CA ASP A 166 -4.60 -2.93 -13.52
C ASP A 166 -5.92 -2.56 -14.20
N ALA A 167 -6.03 -2.85 -15.49
CA ALA A 167 -7.27 -2.68 -16.23
C ALA A 167 -8.43 -3.43 -15.54
N PRO A 168 -9.68 -2.92 -15.53
CA PRO A 168 -10.79 -3.50 -14.76
C PRO A 168 -11.11 -4.97 -15.05
N ASN A 169 -10.78 -5.45 -16.25
CA ASN A 169 -10.97 -6.83 -16.72
C ASN A 169 -9.78 -7.76 -16.43
N PHE A 170 -8.65 -7.23 -15.99
CA PHE A 170 -7.45 -8.02 -15.76
C PHE A 170 -7.60 -8.92 -14.52
N GLY A 171 -7.19 -10.19 -14.63
CA GLY A 171 -7.20 -11.15 -13.54
C GLY A 171 -8.58 -11.61 -13.06
N ILE A 172 -9.61 -11.51 -13.92
CA ILE A 172 -10.90 -12.17 -13.73
C ILE A 172 -10.79 -13.59 -14.28
N PHE A 173 -11.06 -14.61 -13.44
CA PHE A 173 -11.00 -16.02 -13.84
C PHE A 173 -12.35 -16.48 -14.41
N GLY A 174 -12.33 -17.12 -15.59
CA GLY A 174 -13.46 -17.87 -16.15
C GLY A 174 -14.41 -17.10 -17.09
N GLN A 175 -13.88 -16.25 -17.97
CA GLN A 175 -14.62 -15.85 -19.18
C GLN A 175 -14.58 -16.95 -20.24
#